data_AF-A0A938AVZ8-F1
#
_entry.id   AF-A0A938AVZ8-F1
#
_cell.length_a   1.000
_cell.length_b   1.000
_cell.length_c   1.000
_cell.angle_alpha   90.00
_cell.angle_beta   90.00
_cell.angle_gamma   90.00
#
_symmetry.space_group_name_H-M   'P 1'
#
loop_
_entity.id
_entity.type
_entity.pdbx_description
1 polymer ?
#
loop_
_entity_poly.entity_id
_entity_poly.type
_entity_poly.pdbx_seq_one_letter_code
_entity_poly.pdbx_strand_id
1 'polypeptide(L)' 'MKTRITELLGIEYPIIQAGMTFVSYLPLVVAVSEAGGL' A
#
# COMPACT_ATOMS: atom_id res chain seq x y z
N MET A 1 -1.00 -12.97 -2.73
CA MET A 1 -1.51 -13.80 -1.60
C MET A 1 -2.92 -13.31 -1.27
N LYS A 2 -3.93 -14.17 -1.10
CA LYS A 2 -5.30 -13.71 -0.83
C LYS A 2 -5.63 -13.71 0.66
N THR A 3 -6.09 -12.57 1.16
CA THR A 3 -6.49 -12.32 2.54
C THR A 3 -7.76 -11.44 2.57
N ARG A 4 -8.44 -11.40 3.71
CA ARG A 4 -9.59 -10.48 3.90
C ARG A 4 -9.24 -9.02 3.64
N ILE A 5 -8.01 -8.59 3.93
CA ILE A 5 -7.54 -7.21 3.73
C ILE A 5 -7.31 -6.91 2.25
N THR A 6 -6.65 -7.81 1.51
CA THR A 6 -6.44 -7.65 0.06
C THR A 6 -7.77 -7.61 -0.71
N GLU A 7 -8.77 -8.39 -0.28
CA GLU A 7 -10.10 -8.38 -0.90
C GLU A 7 -10.91 -7.13 -0.55
N LEU A 8 -10.83 -6.65 0.70
CA LEU A 8 -11.51 -5.45 1.15
C LEU A 8 -10.96 -4.18 0.50
N LEU A 9 -9.65 -4.09 0.35
CA LEU A 9 -8.95 -2.88 -0.10
C LEU A 9 -8.56 -2.90 -1.58
N GLY A 10 -8.69 -4.05 -2.26
CA GLY A 10 -8.36 -4.17 -3.69
C GLY A 10 -6.87 -4.11 -4.00
N ILE A 11 -6.02 -4.58 -3.09
CA ILE A 11 -4.55 -4.60 -3.24
C ILE A 11 -4.01 -6.02 -3.44
N GLU A 12 -2.87 -6.15 -4.12
CA GLU A 12 -2.27 -7.45 -4.47
C GLU A 12 -1.56 -8.10 -3.29
N TYR A 13 -0.90 -7.27 -2.47
CA TYR A 13 -0.14 -7.69 -1.30
C TYR A 13 -0.83 -7.18 -0.04
N PRO A 14 -0.91 -7.98 1.04
CA PRO A 14 -1.40 -7.51 2.34
C PRO A 14 -0.32 -6.68 3.06
N ILE A 15 0.21 -5.66 2.37
CA ILE A 15 1.24 -4.74 2.82
C ILE A 15 0.66 -3.34 2.67
N ILE A 16 0.73 -2.56 3.75
CA ILE A 16 0.23 -1.19 3.81
C ILE A 16 1.37 -0.29 4.26
N GLN A 17 1.63 0.79 3.52
CA GLN A 17 2.55 1.85 3.89
C GLN A 17 1.95 2.65 5.05
N ALA A 18 2.53 2.47 6.24
CA ALA A 18 2.11 3.21 7.42
C ALA A 18 2.36 4.71 7.24
N GLY A 19 1.37 5.55 7.54
CA GLY A 19 1.50 7.01 7.45
C GLY A 19 2.67 7.54 8.30
N MET A 20 3.59 8.24 7.67
CA MET A 20 4.80 8.78 8.30
C MET A 20 4.93 10.28 7.98
N THR A 21 4.81 11.11 9.01
CA THR A 21 5.02 12.55 8.90
C THR A 21 6.42 12.83 8.32
N PHE A 22 6.49 13.72 7.32
CA PHE A 22 7.73 14.07 6.61
C PHE A 22 8.40 12.96 5.81
N VAL A 23 7.73 11.82 5.55
CA VAL A 23 8.28 10.72 4.75
C VAL A 23 7.32 10.25 3.66
N SER A 24 6.01 10.19 3.92
CA SER A 24 4.97 9.74 2.98
C SER A 24 4.67 10.75 1.87
N TYR A 25 5.70 11.14 1.11
CA TYR A 25 5.60 12.03 -0.05
C TYR A 25 5.12 11.27 -1.29
N LEU A 26 4.70 12.03 -2.31
CA LEU A 26 4.20 11.52 -3.58
C LEU A 26 5.02 10.34 -4.16
N PRO A 27 6.36 10.40 -4.26
CA PRO A 27 7.14 9.33 -4.90
C PRO A 27 7.05 8.00 -4.14
N LEU A 28 7.00 8.05 -2.80
CA LEU A 28 6.92 6.84 -1.96
C LEU A 28 5.54 6.20 -2.08
N VAL A 29 4.48 7.01 -2.00
CA VAL A 29 3.10 6.52 -2.09
C VAL A 29 2.84 5.89 -3.47
N VAL A 30 3.26 6.57 -4.55
CA VAL A 30 3.12 6.05 -5.92
C VAL A 30 3.86 4.72 -6.07
N ALA A 31 5.11 4.62 -5.60
CA ALA A 31 5.88 3.39 -5.73
C ALA A 31 5.24 2.20 -4.99
N VAL A 32 4.64 2.42 -3.81
CA VAL A 32 3.94 1.35 -3.07
C VAL A 32 2.65 0.94 -3.78
N SER A 33 1.86 1.90 -4.27
CA SER A 33 0.62 1.60 -4.99
C SER A 33 0.88 0.85 -6.30
N GLU A 34 1.89 1.24 -7.07
CA GLU A 34 2.30 0.55 -8.31
C GLU A 34 2.84 -0.85 -8.05
N ALA A 35 3.49 -1.06 -6.90
CA ALA A 35 3.93 -2.38 -6.45
C ALA A 35 2.77 -3.27 -5.92
N GLY A 36 1.53 -2.77 -5.93
CA GLY A 36 0.34 -3.53 -5.52
C GLY A 36 0.08 -3.55 -4.01
N GLY A 37 0.69 -2.62 -3.26
CA GLY A 37 0.36 -2.35 -1.85
C GLY A 37 -0.61 -1.17 -1.70
N LEU A 38 -0.97 -0.86 -0.46
CA LEU A 38 -1.71 0.37 -0.12
C LEU A 38 -0.78 1.40 0.51
#